data_AF-A0A2V6P9E8-F1
#
_entry.id   AF-A0A2V6P9E8-F1
#
_cell.length_a   1.000
_cell.length_b   1.000
_cell.length_c   1.000
_cell.angle_alpha   90.00
_cell.angle_beta   90.00
_cell.angle_gamma   90.00
#
_symmetry.space_group_name_H-M   'P 1'
#
loop_
_entity.id
_entity.type
_entity.pdbx_description
1 polymer ?
#
loop_
_entity_poly.entity_id
_entity_poly.type
_entity_poly.pdbx_seq_one_letter_code
_entity_poly.pdbx_strand_id
1 'polypeptide(L)'
;VKEWVRGDHMVLDANADYFGGRPYLDRIVVKVIPDVSVAFAALEKGDVHYLPFRGVVGGPPYQLVDRLKQSPTLEVRLYDVSSMQRLFFRNDKPPFNNLKVRQAIAHAINKKFILDKLLFGYGQMAHSEVPPAMKWAYNPN
;
A
#
# COMPACT_ATOMS: atom_id res chain seq x y z
N VAL A 1 -17.23 4.53 -18.06
CA VAL A 1 -17.76 3.73 -16.94
C VAL A 1 -19.10 3.20 -17.37
N LYS A 2 -19.31 1.87 -17.29
CA LYS A 2 -20.58 1.24 -17.68
C LYS A 2 -21.57 1.21 -16.51
N GLU A 3 -21.08 0.90 -15.32
CA GLU A 3 -21.87 0.79 -14.09
C GLU A 3 -21.01 1.14 -12.88
N TRP A 4 -21.62 1.72 -11.86
CA TRP A 4 -21.00 1.95 -10.56
C TRP A 4 -22.03 1.79 -9.44
N VAL A 5 -21.80 0.79 -8.58
CA VAL A 5 -22.54 0.57 -7.36
C VAL A 5 -21.63 0.89 -6.18
N ARG A 6 -21.95 1.96 -5.46
CA ARG A 6 -21.12 2.48 -4.37
C ARG A 6 -20.92 1.40 -3.29
N GLY A 7 -19.67 1.14 -2.96
CA GLY A 7 -19.30 0.18 -1.92
C GLY A 7 -19.32 -1.28 -2.36
N ASP A 8 -19.68 -1.57 -3.61
CA ASP A 8 -19.76 -2.93 -4.15
C ASP A 8 -18.84 -3.09 -5.37
N HIS A 9 -19.17 -2.47 -6.51
CA HIS A 9 -18.36 -2.64 -7.71
C HIS A 9 -18.43 -1.47 -8.72
N MET A 10 -17.45 -1.42 -9.62
CA MET A 10 -17.43 -0.53 -10.78
C MET A 10 -17.08 -1.34 -12.04
N VAL A 11 -17.90 -1.22 -13.07
CA VAL A 11 -17.69 -1.87 -14.38
C VAL A 11 -17.19 -0.84 -15.39
N LEU A 12 -16.08 -1.17 -16.05
CA LEU A 12 -15.44 -0.38 -17.08
C LEU A 12 -15.37 -1.22 -18.35
N ASP A 13 -16.04 -0.77 -19.42
CA ASP A 13 -15.90 -1.36 -20.76
C ASP A 13 -14.75 -0.67 -21.52
N ALA A 14 -14.13 -1.40 -22.44
CA ALA A 14 -13.09 -0.89 -23.31
C ALA A 14 -13.57 0.32 -24.13
N ASN A 15 -12.76 1.37 -24.17
CA ASN A 15 -12.94 2.45 -25.14
C ASN A 15 -12.28 2.03 -26.46
N ALA A 16 -13.09 1.68 -27.47
CA ALA A 16 -12.60 1.30 -28.79
C ALA A 16 -11.84 2.44 -29.49
N ASP A 17 -12.23 3.69 -29.21
CA ASP A 17 -11.68 4.90 -29.82
C ASP A 17 -10.61 5.56 -28.94
N TYR A 18 -9.99 4.79 -28.05
CA TYR A 18 -8.90 5.31 -27.21
C TYR A 18 -7.74 5.77 -28.09
N PHE A 19 -7.20 6.96 -27.83
CA PHE A 19 -6.18 7.60 -28.67
C PHE A 19 -4.89 6.77 -28.84
N GLY A 20 -4.60 5.88 -27.89
CA GLY A 20 -3.45 4.94 -27.96
C GLY A 20 -3.78 3.61 -28.63
N GLY A 21 -4.94 3.48 -29.26
CA GLY A 21 -5.50 2.23 -29.76
C GLY A 21 -6.40 1.54 -28.73
N ARG A 22 -7.29 0.66 -29.21
CA ARG A 22 -8.22 -0.09 -28.36
C ARG A 22 -7.47 -0.92 -27.31
N PRO A 23 -7.84 -0.83 -26.01
CA PRO A 23 -7.28 -1.69 -24.98
C PRO A 23 -7.45 -3.18 -25.28
N TYR A 24 -6.49 -3.99 -24.82
CA TYR A 24 -6.54 -5.45 -24.97
C TYR A 24 -7.72 -6.08 -24.23
N LEU A 25 -8.07 -5.56 -23.05
CA LEU A 25 -9.17 -6.06 -22.23
C LEU A 25 -10.49 -5.45 -22.68
N ASP A 26 -11.52 -6.29 -22.82
CA ASP A 26 -12.87 -5.85 -23.17
C ASP A 26 -13.59 -5.18 -21.99
N ARG A 27 -13.30 -5.65 -20.77
CA ARG A 27 -13.95 -5.20 -19.53
C ARG A 27 -13.04 -5.36 -18.32
N ILE A 28 -13.13 -4.42 -17.39
CA ILE A 28 -12.58 -4.51 -16.05
C ILE A 28 -13.72 -4.35 -15.03
N VAL A 29 -13.76 -5.23 -14.04
CA VAL A 29 -14.67 -5.12 -12.88
C VAL A 29 -13.82 -4.86 -11.64
N VAL A 30 -13.97 -3.68 -11.05
CA VAL A 30 -13.33 -3.33 -9.79
C VAL A 30 -14.29 -3.67 -8.66
N LYS A 31 -14.00 -4.72 -7.89
CA LYS A 31 -14.78 -5.12 -6.71
C LYS A 31 -14.23 -4.44 -5.46
N VAL A 32 -15.11 -3.98 -4.59
CA VAL A 32 -14.77 -3.44 -3.28
C VAL A 32 -14.83 -4.56 -2.25
N ILE A 33 -13.67 -5.03 -1.80
CA ILE A 33 -13.56 -6.08 -0.78
C ILE A 33 -12.77 -5.49 0.41
N PRO A 34 -13.46 -5.04 1.48
CA PRO A 34 -12.80 -4.36 2.60
C PRO A 34 -11.89 -5.27 3.42
N ASP A 35 -12.26 -6.55 3.56
CA ASP A 35 -11.49 -7.52 4.32
C ASP A 35 -10.36 -8.11 3.46
N VAL A 36 -9.13 -7.93 3.93
CA VAL A 36 -7.94 -8.37 3.20
C VAL A 36 -7.91 -9.89 3.02
N SER A 37 -8.30 -10.65 4.04
CA SER A 37 -8.28 -12.12 4.02
C SER A 37 -9.31 -12.67 3.03
N VAL A 38 -10.49 -12.06 2.94
CA VAL A 38 -11.51 -12.38 1.93
C VAL A 38 -11.00 -12.05 0.53
N ALA A 39 -10.35 -10.89 0.34
CA ALA A 39 -9.81 -10.51 -0.96
C ALA A 39 -8.72 -11.47 -1.44
N PHE A 40 -7.88 -11.97 -0.52
CA PHE A 40 -6.90 -13.03 -0.82
C PHE A 40 -7.53 -14.36 -1.18
N ALA A 41 -8.53 -14.82 -0.42
CA ALA A 41 -9.23 -16.06 -0.74
C ALA A 41 -9.89 -15.98 -2.12
N ALA A 42 -10.44 -14.81 -2.50
CA ALA A 42 -10.99 -14.58 -3.83
C ALA A 42 -9.91 -14.61 -4.93
N LEU A 43 -8.70 -14.11 -4.64
CA LEU A 43 -7.55 -14.21 -5.55
C LEU A 43 -7.10 -15.67 -5.74
N GLU A 44 -6.98 -16.44 -4.66
CA GLU A 44 -6.58 -17.86 -4.70
C GLU A 44 -7.62 -18.72 -5.44
N LYS A 45 -8.91 -18.36 -5.37
CA LYS A 45 -10.00 -19.03 -6.12
C LYS A 45 -10.14 -18.59 -7.57
N GLY A 46 -9.51 -17.48 -7.97
CA GLY A 46 -9.65 -16.90 -9.30
C GLY A 46 -10.87 -15.98 -9.49
N ASP A 47 -11.63 -15.67 -8.42
CA ASP A 47 -12.73 -14.69 -8.46
C ASP A 47 -12.24 -13.24 -8.63
N VAL A 48 -10.97 -13.02 -8.28
CA VAL A 48 -10.20 -11.79 -8.47
C VAL A 48 -8.91 -12.17 -9.20
N HIS A 49 -8.58 -11.46 -10.28
CA HIS A 49 -7.39 -11.75 -11.09
C HIS A 49 -6.19 -10.86 -10.75
N TYR A 50 -6.45 -9.73 -10.10
CA TYR A 50 -5.44 -8.76 -9.73
C TYR A 50 -5.85 -8.04 -8.46
N LEU A 51 -4.92 -7.97 -7.51
CA LEU A 51 -5.15 -7.35 -6.21
C LEU A 51 -4.05 -6.30 -5.97
N PRO A 52 -4.34 -5.01 -6.17
CA PRO A 52 -3.36 -3.96 -6.00
C PRO A 52 -3.15 -3.67 -4.51
N PHE A 53 -1.91 -3.86 -4.03
CA PHE A 53 -1.49 -3.37 -2.73
C PHE A 53 -1.03 -1.92 -2.81
N ARG A 54 -1.97 -1.03 -3.14
CA ARG A 54 -1.79 0.42 -3.08
C ARG A 54 -2.98 1.00 -2.30
N GLY A 55 -2.81 1.24 -1.01
CA GLY A 55 -3.81 2.02 -0.26
C GLY A 55 -4.02 1.65 1.20
N VAL A 56 -3.56 0.48 1.65
CA VAL A 56 -3.57 0.17 3.08
C VAL A 56 -2.31 0.77 3.70
N VAL A 57 -2.48 1.58 4.76
CA VAL A 57 -1.38 1.93 5.65
C VAL A 57 -0.79 0.61 6.16
N GLY A 58 0.39 0.23 5.65
CA GLY A 58 1.01 -1.06 5.96
C GLY A 58 1.08 -2.08 4.82
N GLY A 59 0.84 -1.72 3.56
CA GLY A 59 1.20 -2.56 2.39
C GLY A 59 0.35 -3.84 2.22
N PRO A 60 0.81 -4.84 1.46
CA PRO A 60 0.25 -6.19 1.56
C PRO A 60 0.35 -6.70 3.00
N PRO A 61 -0.46 -7.69 3.41
CA PRO A 61 -0.18 -8.42 4.64
C PRO A 61 1.16 -9.10 4.46
N TYR A 62 2.22 -8.42 4.89
CA TYR A 62 3.60 -8.77 4.62
C TYR A 62 3.93 -10.18 5.12
N GLN A 63 3.28 -10.60 6.20
CA GLN A 63 3.31 -11.97 6.73
C GLN A 63 2.87 -13.06 5.74
N LEU A 64 2.06 -12.73 4.73
CA LEU A 64 1.59 -13.67 3.72
C LEU A 64 2.46 -13.67 2.47
N VAL A 65 3.30 -12.65 2.26
CA VAL A 65 4.05 -12.47 1.00
C VAL A 65 4.92 -13.68 0.68
N ASP A 66 5.63 -14.21 1.66
CA ASP A 66 6.53 -15.36 1.44
C ASP A 66 5.75 -16.64 1.08
N ARG A 67 4.58 -16.85 1.72
CA ARG A 67 3.66 -17.93 1.36
C ARG A 67 3.12 -17.75 -0.06
N LEU A 68 2.74 -16.54 -0.43
CA LEU A 68 2.13 -16.24 -1.73
C LEU A 68 3.14 -16.40 -2.88
N LYS A 69 4.41 -16.08 -2.65
CA LYS A 69 5.50 -16.34 -3.61
C LYS A 69 5.70 -17.83 -3.91
N GLN A 70 5.24 -18.72 -3.03
CA GLN A 70 5.30 -20.17 -3.23
C GLN A 70 4.07 -20.71 -3.96
N SER A 71 3.06 -19.87 -4.23
CA SER A 71 1.87 -20.30 -4.98
C SER A 71 2.24 -20.68 -6.41
N PRO A 72 1.79 -21.83 -6.92
CA PRO A 72 2.00 -22.20 -8.32
C PRO A 72 1.14 -21.40 -9.29
N THR A 73 0.11 -20.68 -8.81
CA THR A 73 -0.89 -19.99 -9.65
C THR A 73 -0.84 -18.47 -9.53
N LEU A 74 -0.06 -17.92 -8.60
CA LEU A 74 0.01 -16.49 -8.34
C LEU A 74 1.41 -15.95 -8.57
N GLU A 75 1.49 -14.75 -9.15
CA GLU A 75 2.72 -13.98 -9.23
C GLU A 75 2.68 -12.85 -8.20
N VAL A 76 3.72 -12.75 -7.36
CA VAL A 76 3.87 -11.64 -6.42
C VAL A 76 4.97 -10.71 -6.90
N ARG A 77 4.59 -9.47 -7.26
CA ARG A 77 5.54 -8.42 -7.63
C ARG A 77 5.66 -7.38 -6.53
N LEU A 78 6.89 -7.15 -6.09
CA LEU A 78 7.23 -6.14 -5.10
C LEU A 78 7.99 -5.02 -5.78
N TYR A 79 7.67 -3.79 -5.42
CA TYR A 79 8.26 -2.60 -5.98
C TYR A 79 8.62 -1.65 -4.85
N ASP A 80 9.76 -0.98 -5.00
CA ASP A 80 10.05 0.19 -4.19
C ASP A 80 9.05 1.29 -4.56
N VAL A 81 8.36 1.80 -3.56
CA VAL A 81 7.38 2.88 -3.72
C VAL A 81 7.88 4.13 -3.03
N SER A 82 7.67 5.28 -3.66
CA SER A 82 7.91 6.59 -3.02
C SER A 82 6.79 6.87 -2.01
N SER A 83 6.86 6.20 -0.87
CA SER A 83 5.91 6.34 0.24
C SER A 83 6.62 6.26 1.58
N MET A 84 6.01 6.84 2.61
CA MET A 84 6.59 6.90 3.95
C MET A 84 5.50 6.82 5.00
N GLN A 85 5.73 6.00 6.03
CA GLN A 85 4.91 6.00 7.24
C GLN A 85 5.37 7.12 8.17
N ARG A 86 4.43 7.94 8.63
CA ARG A 86 4.71 9.12 9.46
C ARG A 86 3.73 9.19 10.62
N LEU A 87 4.22 9.71 11.74
CA LEU A 87 3.38 10.13 12.86
C LEU A 87 3.31 11.65 12.86
N PHE A 88 2.11 12.19 12.66
CA PHE A 88 1.87 13.63 12.72
C PHE A 88 1.31 14.03 14.08
N PHE A 89 1.79 15.15 14.59
CA PHE A 89 1.32 15.73 15.83
C PHE A 89 0.49 16.98 15.54
N ARG A 90 -0.57 17.17 16.33
CA ARG A 90 -1.29 18.44 16.40
C ARG A 90 -0.50 19.45 17.21
N ASN A 91 0.39 20.18 16.53
CA ASN A 91 1.28 21.14 17.18
C ASN A 91 0.54 22.36 17.79
N ASP A 92 -0.75 22.52 17.50
CA ASP A 92 -1.62 23.58 18.02
C ASP A 92 -2.28 23.22 19.37
N LYS A 93 -2.16 21.97 19.85
CA LYS A 93 -2.86 21.50 21.05
C LYS A 93 -1.91 20.91 22.09
N PRO A 94 -2.07 21.25 23.39
CA PRO A 94 -1.41 20.51 24.46
C PRO A 94 -1.75 19.01 24.46
N PRO A 95 -0.82 18.11 24.84
CA PRO A 95 0.57 18.39 25.19
C PRO A 95 1.51 18.47 23.97
N PHE A 96 0.99 18.28 22.76
CA PHE A 96 1.79 18.18 21.53
C PHE A 96 2.27 19.52 20.99
N ASN A 97 1.78 20.65 21.50
CA ASN A 97 2.37 21.97 21.26
C ASN A 97 3.78 22.12 21.86
N ASN A 98 4.15 21.29 22.85
CA ASN A 98 5.50 21.24 23.41
C ASN A 98 6.42 20.34 22.56
N LEU A 99 7.51 20.93 22.03
CA LEU A 99 8.52 20.21 21.25
C LEU A 99 9.13 19.02 22.01
N LYS A 100 9.38 19.17 23.32
CA LYS A 100 10.00 18.11 24.14
C LYS A 100 9.10 16.89 24.28
N VAL A 101 7.78 17.08 24.33
CA VAL A 101 6.82 15.97 24.35
C VAL A 101 6.89 15.19 23.03
N ARG A 102 6.92 15.89 21.89
CA ARG A 102 7.03 15.23 20.57
C ARG A 102 8.36 14.49 20.42
N GLN A 103 9.47 15.08 20.88
CA GLN A 103 10.78 14.44 20.89
C GLN A 103 10.78 13.18 21.77
N ALA A 104 10.22 13.25 22.98
CA ALA A 104 10.12 12.09 23.87
C ALA A 104 9.34 10.93 23.23
N ILE A 105 8.20 11.22 22.59
CA ILE A 105 7.41 10.21 21.86
C ILE A 105 8.23 9.64 20.69
N ALA A 106 8.91 10.49 19.92
CA ALA A 106 9.73 10.04 18.79
C ALA A 106 10.86 9.07 19.22
N HIS A 107 11.50 9.34 20.37
CA HIS A 107 12.52 8.44 20.95
C HIS A 107 11.94 7.15 21.56
N ALA A 108 10.70 7.17 22.02
CA ALA A 108 10.03 5.98 22.56
C ALA A 108 9.59 4.98 21.47
N ILE A 109 9.46 5.42 20.21
CA ILE A 109 9.04 4.55 19.11
C ILE A 109 10.20 3.65 18.66
N ASN A 110 10.03 2.34 18.85
CA ASN A 110 10.97 1.35 18.34
C ASN A 110 10.75 1.07 16.84
N LYS A 111 11.39 1.89 15.98
CA LYS A 111 11.31 1.75 14.51
C LYS A 111 11.79 0.38 14.03
N LYS A 112 12.80 -0.21 14.68
CA LYS A 112 13.32 -1.52 14.31
C LYS A 112 12.31 -2.63 14.57
N PHE A 113 11.65 -2.61 15.72
CA PHE A 113 10.57 -3.55 16.03
C PHE A 113 9.44 -3.48 14.99
N ILE A 114 9.03 -2.27 14.60
CA ILE A 114 8.01 -2.08 13.57
C ILE A 114 8.44 -2.72 12.24
N LEU A 115 9.66 -2.42 11.78
CA LEU A 115 10.18 -2.97 10.52
C LEU A 115 10.26 -4.51 10.57
N ASP A 116 10.82 -5.06 11.64
CA ASP A 116 11.09 -6.50 11.73
C ASP A 116 9.82 -7.31 12.00
N LYS A 117 8.91 -6.81 12.85
CA LYS A 117 7.77 -7.60 13.37
C LYS A 117 6.43 -7.25 12.76
N LEU A 118 6.23 -6.01 12.33
CA LEU A 118 4.97 -5.61 11.69
C LEU A 118 5.08 -5.58 10.17
N LEU A 119 6.23 -5.16 9.65
CA LEU A 119 6.48 -5.08 8.20
C LEU A 119 7.27 -6.28 7.66
N PHE A 120 7.70 -7.21 8.51
CA PHE A 120 8.42 -8.44 8.12
C PHE A 120 9.65 -8.16 7.23
N GLY A 121 10.35 -7.05 7.48
CA GLY A 121 11.51 -6.62 6.70
C GLY A 121 11.17 -5.93 5.37
N TYR A 122 9.90 -5.81 5.00
CA TYR A 122 9.47 -5.09 3.79
C TYR A 122 9.41 -3.59 4.05
N GLY A 123 10.56 -2.94 3.88
CA GLY A 123 10.70 -1.50 4.00
C GLY A 123 12.12 -1.12 4.38
N GLN A 124 12.32 0.17 4.61
CA GLN A 124 13.58 0.71 5.09
C GLN A 124 13.31 1.69 6.23
N MET A 125 14.23 1.78 7.17
CA MET A 125 14.11 2.73 8.27
C MET A 125 14.18 4.15 7.73
N ALA A 126 13.20 4.99 8.08
CA ALA A 126 13.17 6.38 7.65
C ALA A 126 14.12 7.24 8.50
N HIS A 127 15.06 7.89 7.82
CA HIS A 127 16.03 8.85 8.37
C HIS A 127 15.78 10.30 7.92
N SER A 128 14.99 10.48 6.86
CA SER A 128 14.65 11.78 6.27
C SER A 128 13.16 11.79 5.94
N GLU A 129 12.59 12.97 5.71
CA GLU A 129 11.20 13.15 5.21
C GLU A 129 11.07 12.81 3.71
N VAL A 130 12.20 12.79 3.01
CA VAL A 130 12.31 12.32 1.63
C VAL A 130 12.68 10.83 1.66
N PRO A 131 11.93 9.94 0.99
CA PRO A 131 12.29 8.53 0.88
C PRO A 131 13.50 8.32 -0.05
N PRO A 132 14.35 7.30 0.18
CA PRO A 132 15.51 6.97 -0.67
C PRO A 132 15.17 6.73 -2.16
N ALA A 133 13.93 6.31 -2.45
CA ALA A 133 13.44 6.14 -3.81
C ALA A 133 13.47 7.47 -4.61
N MET A 134 13.42 8.63 -3.95
CA MET A 134 13.57 9.94 -4.58
C MET A 134 15.04 10.40 -4.55
N LYS A 135 15.90 9.70 -5.30
CA LYS A 135 17.36 9.88 -5.31
C LYS A 135 17.84 11.31 -5.51
N TRP A 136 17.13 12.12 -6.28
CA TRP A 136 17.52 13.50 -6.60
C TRP A 136 17.36 14.47 -5.41
N ALA A 137 16.53 14.12 -4.41
CA ALA A 137 16.24 14.96 -3.24
C ALA A 137 16.57 14.29 -1.90
N TYR A 138 16.90 12.99 -1.92
CA TYR A 138 17.17 12.24 -0.70
C TYR A 138 18.48 12.70 -0.07
N ASN A 139 18.40 13.12 1.19
CA ASN A 139 19.56 13.37 2.03
C ASN A 139 19.50 12.44 3.25
N PRO A 140 20.50 11.55 3.44
CA PRO A 140 20.56 10.66 4.60
C PRO A 140 20.96 11.36 5.91
N ASN A 141 21.38 12.63 5.87
CA ASN A 141 21.88 13.42 7.02
C ASN A 141 20.95 14.58 7.39
#